data_AF-A0A832IEF5-F1
#
_entry.id   AF-A0A832IEF5-F1
#
_cell.length_a   1.000
_cell.length_b   1.000
_cell.length_c   1.000
_cell.angle_alpha   90.00
_cell.angle_beta   90.00
_cell.angle_gamma   90.00
#
_symmetry.space_group_name_H-M   'P 1'
#
loop_
_entity.id
_entity.type
_entity.pdbx_description
1 polymer ?
#
loop_
_entity_poly.entity_id
_entity_poly.type
_entity_poly.pdbx_seq_one_letter_code
_entity_poly.pdbx_strand_id
1 'polypeptide(L)'
;MNKKNGTKAIPFIIAVFIALNGIFAQDVTTVSAVDGTIGDNLNLEAVASLFGESKDLEDFEKRLNDPKTQISNLDLNEDSQVDYLRVVETSEKNTHVIAIQAVVGKDMYQDVATIEVEKDNKGTVSVQVVGDVYMYGPNYIIEPVYVYRPVFFSLFWRPYYRPYRSVYYWGFYPRHFHYWHPFHVNIYRKNVHVHINTHYTYKHTSVRRSTTAVAIHRKTRRNDYGKKYPHKSYKIRTAGVTKANGTQKRAVQVKSANGNTYSAAGVNKPNGTKKRVAGIHQADGDNYKMAGINKPDGTKKRVVAVNKA
;
A
#
# COMPACT_ATOMS: atom_id res chain seq x y z
N MET A 1 -51.15 14.48 43.60
CA MET A 1 -51.72 13.71 42.48
C MET A 1 -50.89 13.99 41.23
N ASN A 2 -50.28 12.94 40.64
CA ASN A 2 -49.67 12.82 39.30
C ASN A 2 -48.57 13.82 38.84
N LYS A 3 -47.49 13.43 38.15
CA LYS A 3 -46.83 12.14 37.83
C LYS A 3 -45.48 12.54 37.18
N LYS A 4 -44.38 11.84 37.51
CA LYS A 4 -43.13 11.86 36.73
C LYS A 4 -43.38 11.43 35.28
N ASN A 5 -42.48 11.85 34.37
CA ASN A 5 -41.85 11.09 33.27
C ASN A 5 -41.52 12.08 32.13
N GLY A 6 -40.31 12.25 31.63
CA GLY A 6 -39.21 11.30 31.44
C GLY A 6 -38.75 11.48 29.99
N THR A 7 -37.54 12.00 29.80
CA THR A 7 -36.89 12.33 28.53
C THR A 7 -36.71 11.08 27.67
N LYS A 8 -37.63 10.82 26.74
CA LYS A 8 -37.58 9.65 25.84
C LYS A 8 -36.84 9.96 24.54
N ALA A 9 -35.53 10.19 24.61
CA ALA A 9 -34.66 10.28 23.41
C ALA A 9 -33.70 9.08 23.26
N ILE A 10 -33.57 8.26 24.30
CA ILE A 10 -32.67 7.10 24.35
C ILE A 10 -33.17 5.88 23.53
N PRO A 11 -34.48 5.55 23.40
CA PRO A 11 -34.89 4.31 22.74
C PRO A 11 -34.71 4.33 21.21
N PHE A 12 -34.64 5.52 20.59
CA PHE A 12 -34.45 5.66 19.14
C PHE A 12 -33.01 5.36 18.71
N ILE A 13 -32.03 5.59 19.58
CA ILE A 13 -30.62 5.30 19.32
C ILE A 13 -30.38 3.77 19.36
N ILE A 14 -31.01 3.06 20.29
CA ILE A 14 -30.86 1.61 20.47
C ILE A 14 -31.56 0.82 19.34
N ALA A 15 -32.73 1.27 18.88
CA ALA A 15 -33.46 0.61 17.78
C ALA A 15 -32.72 0.63 16.44
N VAL A 16 -31.90 1.66 16.19
CA VAL A 16 -31.05 1.74 14.99
C VAL A 16 -29.81 0.82 15.08
N PHE A 17 -29.37 0.47 16.30
CA PHE A 17 -28.23 -0.43 16.52
C PHE A 17 -28.60 -1.91 16.34
N ILE A 18 -29.82 -2.33 16.68
CA ILE A 18 -30.25 -3.75 16.60
C ILE A 18 -30.58 -4.16 15.15
N ALA A 19 -31.14 -3.26 14.34
CA ALA A 19 -31.48 -3.54 12.93
C ALA A 19 -30.27 -3.77 12.00
N LEU A 20 -29.03 -3.58 12.48
CA LEU A 20 -27.81 -3.79 11.70
C LEU A 20 -27.25 -5.22 11.77
N ASN A 21 -27.74 -6.08 12.68
CA ASN A 21 -27.22 -7.44 12.86
C ASN A 21 -27.98 -8.51 12.05
N GLY A 22 -29.09 -8.17 11.40
CA GLY A 22 -30.05 -9.14 10.85
C GLY A 22 -30.04 -9.37 9.33
N ILE A 23 -28.94 -9.17 8.60
CA ILE A 23 -28.92 -9.41 7.14
C ILE A 23 -27.62 -10.09 6.72
N PHE A 24 -27.48 -11.36 7.07
CA PHE A 24 -26.63 -12.30 6.34
C PHE A 24 -27.53 -13.07 5.37
N ALA A 25 -27.77 -12.47 4.21
CA ALA A 25 -28.32 -13.17 3.06
C ALA A 25 -27.44 -12.84 1.85
N GLN A 26 -27.13 -13.88 1.10
CA GLN A 26 -26.19 -13.94 -0.01
C GLN A 26 -26.52 -12.86 -1.04
N ASP A 27 -25.59 -11.95 -1.32
CA ASP A 27 -25.74 -10.95 -2.37
C ASP A 27 -24.39 -10.75 -3.07
N VAL A 28 -24.39 -10.92 -4.39
CA VAL A 28 -23.20 -10.99 -5.25
C VAL A 28 -22.42 -9.69 -5.15
N THR A 29 -21.20 -9.77 -4.63
CA THR A 29 -20.34 -8.62 -4.41
C THR A 29 -19.54 -8.35 -5.67
N THR A 30 -19.87 -7.31 -6.42
CA THR A 30 -19.01 -6.84 -7.51
C THR A 30 -17.82 -6.11 -6.89
N VAL A 31 -16.64 -6.71 -6.99
CA VAL A 31 -15.37 -6.08 -6.59
C VAL A 31 -15.06 -5.00 -7.63
N SER A 32 -15.58 -3.80 -7.42
CA SER A 32 -15.14 -2.61 -8.14
C SER A 32 -13.79 -2.19 -7.56
N ALA A 33 -12.74 -2.25 -8.38
CA ALA A 33 -11.41 -1.74 -8.03
C ALA A 33 -11.56 -0.30 -7.54
N VAL A 34 -11.16 -0.04 -6.30
CA VAL A 34 -11.14 1.32 -5.77
C VAL A 34 -10.05 2.08 -6.53
N ASP A 35 -10.44 3.04 -7.36
CA ASP A 35 -9.53 3.98 -8.01
C ASP A 35 -8.55 4.61 -7.00
N GLY A 36 -7.25 4.61 -7.35
CA GLY A 36 -6.21 5.47 -6.78
C GLY A 36 -5.61 5.00 -5.45
N THR A 37 -5.10 3.78 -5.40
CA THR A 37 -4.29 3.29 -4.27
C THR A 37 -2.85 3.80 -4.33
N ILE A 38 -2.15 3.85 -3.19
CA ILE A 38 -0.71 4.19 -3.14
C ILE A 38 0.10 3.26 -4.07
N GLY A 39 -0.27 1.99 -4.16
CA GLY A 39 0.34 1.03 -5.08
C GLY A 39 0.13 1.34 -6.56
N ASP A 40 -0.86 2.16 -6.93
CA ASP A 40 -1.07 2.57 -8.32
C ASP A 40 -0.02 3.56 -8.83
N ASN A 41 0.85 4.08 -7.95
CA ASN A 41 1.91 5.01 -8.29
C ASN A 41 3.28 4.34 -8.54
N LEU A 42 3.34 3.01 -8.52
CA LEU A 42 4.51 2.24 -8.95
C LEU A 42 4.05 0.91 -9.57
N ASN A 43 4.27 0.71 -10.86
CA ASN A 43 3.78 -0.47 -11.59
C ASN A 43 4.81 -1.60 -11.48
N LEU A 44 4.45 -2.72 -10.84
CA LEU A 44 5.40 -3.82 -10.62
C LEU A 44 5.75 -4.61 -11.89
N GLU A 45 4.94 -4.57 -12.95
CA GLU A 45 5.33 -5.10 -14.26
C GLU A 45 6.43 -4.24 -14.89
N ALA A 46 6.32 -2.92 -14.77
CA ALA A 46 7.35 -2.00 -15.24
C ALA A 46 8.65 -2.15 -14.43
N VAL A 47 8.54 -2.33 -13.11
CA VAL A 47 9.69 -2.66 -12.25
C VAL A 47 10.33 -3.99 -12.68
N ALA A 48 9.52 -5.03 -12.92
CA ALA A 48 10.01 -6.34 -13.38
C ALA A 48 10.67 -6.29 -14.77
N SER A 49 10.08 -5.51 -15.68
CA SER A 49 10.61 -5.21 -17.02
C SER A 49 11.99 -4.55 -16.90
N LEU A 50 12.03 -3.45 -16.15
CA LEU A 50 13.24 -2.67 -15.95
C LEU A 50 14.35 -3.50 -15.30
N PHE A 51 14.00 -4.31 -14.30
CA PHE A 51 14.93 -5.24 -13.67
C PHE A 51 15.51 -6.23 -14.68
N GLY A 52 14.70 -6.79 -15.58
CA GLY A 52 15.17 -7.73 -16.60
C GLY A 52 16.09 -7.12 -17.66
N GLU A 53 15.94 -5.82 -17.91
CA GLU A 53 16.73 -5.08 -18.91
C GLU A 53 17.99 -4.41 -18.35
N SER A 54 18.11 -4.30 -17.03
CA SER A 54 19.21 -3.56 -16.39
C SER A 54 20.52 -4.33 -16.47
N LYS A 55 21.63 -3.60 -16.50
CA LYS A 55 22.98 -4.19 -16.56
C LYS A 55 23.46 -4.76 -15.23
N ASP A 56 23.01 -4.16 -14.13
CA ASP A 56 23.27 -4.53 -12.75
C ASP A 56 22.29 -3.77 -11.83
N LEU A 57 22.46 -3.88 -10.52
CA LEU A 57 21.58 -3.21 -9.54
C LEU A 57 21.77 -1.69 -9.47
N GLU A 58 22.94 -1.17 -9.85
CA GLU A 58 23.20 0.27 -9.89
C GLU A 58 22.49 0.90 -11.10
N ASP A 59 22.60 0.26 -12.27
CA ASP A 59 21.86 0.65 -13.47
C ASP A 59 20.34 0.54 -13.27
N PHE A 60 19.90 -0.51 -12.56
CA PHE A 60 18.49 -0.66 -12.18
C PHE A 60 18.01 0.51 -11.30
N GLU A 61 18.74 0.86 -10.24
CA GLU A 61 18.40 2.00 -9.37
C GLU A 61 18.39 3.32 -10.14
N LYS A 62 19.39 3.53 -11.02
CA LYS A 62 19.46 4.71 -11.86
C LYS A 62 18.25 4.84 -12.77
N ARG A 63 17.87 3.77 -13.50
CA ARG A 63 16.75 3.81 -14.45
C ARG A 63 15.40 3.91 -13.73
N LEU A 64 15.30 3.38 -12.51
CA LEU A 64 14.10 3.49 -11.68
C LEU A 64 13.82 4.96 -11.29
N ASN A 65 14.88 5.76 -11.14
CA ASN A 65 14.85 7.17 -10.74
C ASN A 65 15.18 8.14 -11.89
N ASP A 66 15.07 7.70 -13.15
CA ASP A 66 15.37 8.57 -14.29
C ASP A 66 14.21 9.58 -14.52
N PRO A 67 14.47 10.90 -14.41
CA PRO A 67 13.44 11.92 -14.58
C PRO A 67 12.88 12.00 -16.01
N LYS A 68 13.49 11.33 -16.99
CA LYS A 68 12.99 11.25 -18.38
C LYS A 68 11.97 10.14 -18.59
N THR A 69 12.16 9.00 -17.94
CA THR A 69 11.27 7.83 -18.09
C THR A 69 10.18 7.82 -17.03
N GLN A 70 10.46 8.35 -15.83
CA GLN A 70 9.48 8.54 -14.75
C GLN A 70 8.72 7.25 -14.43
N ILE A 71 9.48 6.17 -14.25
CA ILE A 71 8.95 4.83 -13.94
C ILE A 71 8.19 4.83 -12.60
N SER A 72 8.59 5.68 -11.67
CA SER A 72 7.89 5.92 -10.41
C SER A 72 7.05 7.20 -10.48
N ASN A 73 5.86 7.14 -9.89
CA ASN A 73 5.00 8.29 -9.60
C ASN A 73 4.78 8.44 -8.09
N LEU A 74 5.63 7.79 -7.29
CA LEU A 74 5.39 7.62 -5.87
C LEU A 74 5.81 8.85 -5.09
N ASP A 75 4.85 9.51 -4.46
CA ASP A 75 5.04 10.56 -3.48
C ASP A 75 4.31 10.14 -2.20
N LEU A 76 5.05 9.52 -1.27
CA LEU A 76 4.54 9.08 0.03
C LEU A 76 4.50 10.26 1.00
N ASN A 77 5.52 11.11 1.00
CA ASN A 77 5.64 12.20 1.97
C ASN A 77 4.68 13.38 1.68
N GLU A 78 4.03 13.38 0.51
CA GLU A 78 3.07 14.36 -0.01
C GLU A 78 3.65 15.78 -0.18
N ASP A 79 4.95 15.87 -0.51
CA ASP A 79 5.62 17.14 -0.82
C ASP A 79 5.49 17.56 -2.28
N SER A 80 4.69 16.84 -3.07
CA SER A 80 4.49 17.04 -4.52
C SER A 80 5.73 16.75 -5.35
N GLN A 81 6.71 16.02 -4.81
CA GLN A 81 7.88 15.51 -5.51
C GLN A 81 7.90 13.99 -5.42
N VAL A 82 8.25 13.32 -6.52
CA VAL A 82 8.41 11.87 -6.48
C VAL A 82 9.60 11.51 -5.59
N ASP A 83 9.34 10.62 -4.62
CA ASP A 83 10.33 10.11 -3.68
C ASP A 83 11.38 9.28 -4.43
N TYR A 84 12.64 9.48 -4.05
CA TYR A 84 13.74 8.66 -4.55
C TYR A 84 13.60 7.21 -4.06
N LEU A 85 13.71 6.26 -4.98
CA LEU A 85 13.67 4.83 -4.71
C LEU A 85 15.09 4.25 -4.70
N ARG A 86 15.66 4.07 -3.51
CA ARG A 86 16.97 3.43 -3.35
C ARG A 86 16.87 1.90 -3.42
N VAL A 87 17.93 1.24 -3.87
CA VAL A 87 17.99 -0.23 -3.95
C VAL A 87 18.94 -0.78 -2.88
N VAL A 88 18.48 -1.79 -2.15
CA VAL A 88 19.26 -2.47 -1.10
C VAL A 88 19.09 -3.97 -1.21
N GLU A 89 20.18 -4.67 -1.43
CA GLU A 89 20.20 -6.13 -1.50
C GLU A 89 20.56 -6.74 -0.15
N THR A 90 19.86 -7.83 0.20
CA THR A 90 20.28 -8.77 1.24
C THR A 90 20.23 -10.17 0.68
N SER A 91 21.28 -10.97 0.90
CA SER A 91 21.35 -12.34 0.41
C SER A 91 21.59 -13.34 1.53
N GLU A 92 21.04 -14.53 1.38
CA GLU A 92 21.33 -15.70 2.21
C GLU A 92 21.38 -16.93 1.30
N LYS A 93 22.53 -17.63 1.28
CA LYS A 93 22.78 -18.79 0.41
C LYS A 93 22.53 -18.47 -1.07
N ASN A 94 21.51 -19.10 -1.68
CA ASN A 94 21.17 -18.94 -3.09
C ASN A 94 20.01 -17.96 -3.31
N THR A 95 19.57 -17.26 -2.26
CA THR A 95 18.41 -16.38 -2.28
C THR A 95 18.86 -14.94 -2.07
N HIS A 96 18.47 -14.07 -3.00
CA HIS A 96 18.75 -12.64 -3.00
C HIS A 96 17.44 -11.88 -2.92
N VAL A 97 17.32 -10.97 -1.95
CA VAL A 97 16.18 -10.08 -1.79
C VAL A 97 16.66 -8.66 -2.05
N ILE A 98 16.20 -8.10 -3.15
CA ILE A 98 16.49 -6.73 -3.56
C ILE A 98 15.30 -5.87 -3.12
N ALA A 99 15.46 -5.14 -2.02
CA ALA A 99 14.47 -4.20 -1.53
C ALA A 99 14.54 -2.88 -2.29
N ILE A 100 13.39 -2.43 -2.78
CA ILE A 100 13.19 -1.09 -3.32
C ILE A 100 12.61 -0.25 -2.19
N GLN A 101 13.33 0.80 -1.78
CA GLN A 101 12.98 1.59 -0.59
C GLN A 101 12.79 3.05 -0.98
N ALA A 102 11.62 3.62 -0.68
CA ALA A 102 11.39 5.05 -0.77
C ALA A 102 12.11 5.79 0.35
N VAL A 103 12.86 6.83 -0.02
CA VAL A 103 13.53 7.76 0.90
C VAL A 103 12.58 8.91 1.21
N VAL A 104 11.82 8.77 2.29
CA VAL A 104 10.68 9.66 2.61
C VAL A 104 11.01 10.76 3.62
N GLY A 105 12.22 10.77 4.16
CA GLY A 105 12.69 11.76 5.13
C GLY A 105 14.04 11.37 5.72
N LYS A 106 14.60 12.22 6.59
CA LYS A 106 15.87 11.95 7.27
C LYS A 106 15.78 10.66 8.09
N ASP A 107 16.61 9.68 7.73
CA ASP A 107 16.65 8.33 8.32
C ASP A 107 15.32 7.57 8.32
N MET A 108 14.39 7.97 7.46
CA MET A 108 13.05 7.39 7.34
C MET A 108 12.91 6.72 5.97
N TYR A 109 12.73 5.40 5.98
CA TYR A 109 12.63 4.60 4.77
C TYR A 109 11.37 3.72 4.78
N GLN A 110 10.79 3.51 3.60
CA GLN A 110 9.65 2.63 3.40
C GLN A 110 9.95 1.66 2.26
N ASP A 111 9.99 0.36 2.55
CA ASP A 111 10.00 -0.64 1.50
C ASP A 111 8.70 -0.52 0.68
N VAL A 112 8.83 -0.43 -0.63
CA VAL A 112 7.70 -0.32 -1.57
C VAL A 112 7.44 -1.63 -2.29
N ALA A 113 8.50 -2.35 -2.64
CA ALA A 113 8.47 -3.67 -3.24
C ALA A 113 9.81 -4.39 -3.00
N THR A 114 9.80 -5.71 -3.13
CA THR A 114 11.01 -6.53 -3.14
C THR A 114 11.08 -7.36 -4.41
N ILE A 115 12.27 -7.49 -4.99
CA ILE A 115 12.56 -8.45 -6.05
C ILE A 115 13.30 -9.62 -5.40
N GLU A 116 12.70 -10.79 -5.48
CA GLU A 116 13.21 -12.03 -4.90
C GLU A 116 13.77 -12.87 -6.03
N VAL A 117 15.08 -13.12 -5.97
CA VAL A 117 15.81 -13.92 -6.94
C VAL A 117 16.35 -15.14 -6.22
N GLU A 118 15.86 -16.32 -6.60
CA GLU A 118 16.27 -17.58 -5.98
C GLU A 118 16.75 -18.56 -7.04
N LYS A 119 17.92 -19.14 -6.80
CA LYS A 119 18.47 -20.25 -7.60
C LYS A 119 18.21 -21.56 -6.87
N ASP A 120 17.44 -22.44 -7.50
CA ASP A 120 17.17 -23.77 -6.98
C ASP A 120 18.40 -24.70 -7.09
N ASN A 121 18.28 -25.90 -6.52
CA ASN A 121 19.35 -26.90 -6.56
C ASN A 121 19.66 -27.42 -7.98
N LYS A 122 18.75 -27.23 -8.94
CA LYS A 122 18.93 -27.59 -10.36
C LYS A 122 19.58 -26.44 -11.15
N GLY A 123 19.83 -25.30 -10.51
CA GLY A 123 20.40 -24.11 -11.12
C GLY A 123 19.39 -23.20 -11.83
N THR A 124 18.10 -23.54 -11.76
CA THR A 124 17.01 -22.72 -12.29
C THR A 124 16.86 -21.48 -11.44
N VAL A 125 16.82 -20.31 -12.08
CA VAL A 125 16.59 -19.04 -11.38
C VAL A 125 15.12 -18.66 -11.52
N SER A 126 14.48 -18.39 -10.39
CA SER A 126 13.14 -17.84 -10.33
C SER A 126 13.18 -16.41 -9.80
N VAL A 127 12.29 -15.57 -10.31
CA VAL A 127 12.16 -14.17 -9.92
C VAL A 127 10.72 -13.87 -9.53
N GLN A 128 10.50 -13.21 -8.40
CA GLN A 128 9.21 -12.65 -8.03
C GLN A 128 9.38 -11.20 -7.57
N VAL A 129 8.57 -10.31 -8.12
CA VAL A 129 8.43 -8.92 -7.66
C VAL A 129 7.21 -8.86 -6.75
N VAL A 130 7.44 -8.66 -5.45
CA VAL A 130 6.43 -8.69 -4.40
C VAL A 130 6.18 -7.27 -3.92
N GLY A 131 4.93 -6.80 -4.01
CA GLY A 131 4.53 -5.49 -3.51
C GLY A 131 4.46 -5.45 -1.98
N ASP A 132 4.83 -4.32 -1.37
CA ASP A 132 4.67 -4.16 0.08
C ASP A 132 3.18 -4.12 0.46
N VAL A 133 2.83 -4.89 1.51
CA VAL A 133 1.45 -5.05 1.98
C VAL A 133 0.80 -3.73 2.38
N TYR A 134 1.59 -2.76 2.85
CA TYR A 134 1.11 -1.41 3.17
C TYR A 134 0.59 -0.66 1.93
N MET A 135 1.17 -0.90 0.75
CA MET A 135 0.85 -0.17 -0.47
C MET A 135 -0.11 -0.93 -1.38
N TYR A 136 0.20 -2.21 -1.63
CA TYR A 136 -0.47 -3.07 -2.60
C TYR A 136 -1.47 -4.06 -1.96
N GLY A 137 -1.37 -4.29 -0.66
CA GLY A 137 -2.14 -5.32 0.03
C GLY A 137 -1.44 -6.68 0.01
N PRO A 138 -2.05 -7.70 0.64
CA PRO A 138 -1.47 -9.03 0.67
C PRO A 138 -1.44 -9.65 -0.73
N ASN A 139 -0.39 -10.43 -1.00
CA ASN A 139 -0.32 -11.33 -2.16
C ASN A 139 -0.36 -10.62 -3.53
N TYR A 140 0.10 -9.38 -3.62
CA TYR A 140 0.32 -8.71 -4.91
C TYR A 140 1.73 -9.05 -5.42
N ILE A 141 1.82 -10.07 -6.27
CA ILE A 141 3.10 -10.64 -6.74
C ILE A 141 3.08 -10.77 -8.27
N ILE A 142 4.13 -10.26 -8.90
CA ILE A 142 4.41 -10.42 -10.33
C ILE A 142 5.56 -11.40 -10.50
N GLU A 143 5.36 -12.44 -11.29
CA GLU A 143 6.38 -13.39 -11.71
C GLU A 143 6.70 -13.16 -13.19
N PRO A 144 7.79 -12.46 -13.51
CA PRO A 144 8.21 -12.26 -14.89
C PRO A 144 8.83 -13.54 -15.47
N VAL A 145 8.48 -13.84 -16.72
CA VAL A 145 9.13 -14.83 -17.57
C VAL A 145 9.89 -14.08 -18.65
N TYR A 146 11.20 -14.02 -18.49
CA TYR A 146 12.09 -13.38 -19.45
C TYR A 146 12.37 -14.32 -20.62
N VAL A 147 12.39 -13.79 -21.85
CA VAL A 147 12.77 -14.56 -23.06
C VAL A 147 14.20 -15.06 -22.94
N TYR A 148 15.09 -14.20 -22.48
CA TYR A 148 16.47 -14.51 -22.17
C TYR A 148 16.74 -14.16 -20.72
N ARG A 149 17.48 -15.03 -20.02
CA ARG A 149 17.88 -14.77 -18.64
C ARG A 149 18.71 -13.47 -18.59
N PRO A 150 18.32 -12.46 -17.78
CA PRO A 150 19.10 -11.24 -17.63
C PRO A 150 20.55 -11.54 -17.21
N VAL A 151 21.49 -10.91 -17.88
CA VAL A 151 22.93 -11.25 -17.79
C VAL A 151 23.46 -11.14 -16.37
N PHE A 152 23.02 -10.11 -15.64
CA PHE A 152 23.52 -9.83 -14.30
C PHE A 152 23.01 -10.79 -13.23
N PHE A 153 21.98 -11.61 -13.51
CA PHE A 153 21.54 -12.63 -12.56
C PHE A 153 22.67 -13.60 -12.24
N SER A 154 23.54 -13.88 -13.21
CA SER A 154 24.71 -14.74 -12.96
C SER A 154 25.67 -14.15 -11.93
N LEU A 155 25.71 -12.82 -11.76
CA LEU A 155 26.63 -12.12 -10.85
C LEU A 155 26.34 -12.44 -9.38
N PHE A 156 25.06 -12.62 -9.03
CA PHE A 156 24.62 -12.87 -7.65
C PHE A 156 25.34 -14.04 -6.97
N TRP A 157 25.69 -15.08 -7.73
CA TRP A 157 26.35 -16.29 -7.22
C TRP A 157 27.83 -16.40 -7.60
N ARG A 158 28.46 -15.32 -8.08
CA ARG A 158 29.89 -15.33 -8.36
C ARG A 158 30.69 -15.25 -7.05
N PRO A 159 31.87 -15.89 -6.98
CA PRO A 159 32.81 -15.65 -5.90
C PRO A 159 33.10 -14.15 -5.76
N TYR A 160 33.16 -13.67 -4.52
CA TYR A 160 33.41 -12.26 -4.16
C TYR A 160 32.32 -11.26 -4.58
N TYR A 161 31.14 -11.72 -5.00
CA TYR A 161 30.00 -10.83 -5.17
C TYR A 161 29.66 -10.15 -3.84
N ARG A 162 29.47 -8.83 -3.89
CA ARG A 162 29.08 -8.02 -2.73
C ARG A 162 27.65 -7.54 -2.96
N PRO A 163 26.70 -7.86 -2.05
CA PRO A 163 25.34 -7.36 -2.16
C PRO A 163 25.32 -5.85 -2.35
N TYR A 164 24.58 -5.41 -3.36
CA TYR A 164 24.52 -3.99 -3.70
C TYR A 164 23.76 -3.22 -2.61
N ARG A 165 24.29 -2.05 -2.25
CA ARG A 165 23.66 -1.15 -1.30
C ARG A 165 23.78 0.26 -1.82
N SER A 166 22.66 0.88 -2.15
CA SER A 166 22.60 2.28 -2.52
C SER A 166 23.34 3.15 -1.52
N VAL A 167 24.16 4.07 -2.03
CA VAL A 167 24.84 5.10 -1.23
C VAL A 167 23.96 6.31 -0.96
N TYR A 168 22.80 6.39 -1.62
CA TYR A 168 21.92 7.55 -1.58
C TYR A 168 20.96 7.49 -0.39
N TYR A 169 20.67 8.66 0.16
CA TYR A 169 19.81 8.85 1.33
C TYR A 169 19.21 10.27 1.28
N TRP A 170 18.41 10.60 2.29
CA TRP A 170 17.70 11.88 2.32
C TRP A 170 18.65 13.08 2.19
N GLY A 171 18.48 13.86 1.12
CA GLY A 171 19.32 15.02 0.81
C GLY A 171 20.65 14.69 0.12
N PHE A 172 20.96 13.42 -0.16
CA PHE A 172 22.15 13.00 -0.90
C PHE A 172 21.75 12.05 -2.04
N TYR A 173 21.59 12.62 -3.23
CA TYR A 173 21.07 11.96 -4.42
C TYR A 173 22.09 11.99 -5.57
N PRO A 174 21.99 11.07 -6.55
CA PRO A 174 22.90 11.07 -7.69
C PRO A 174 22.73 12.32 -8.56
N ARG A 175 23.81 12.70 -9.27
CA ARG A 175 23.80 13.86 -10.19
C ARG A 175 22.74 13.79 -11.30
N HIS A 176 22.33 12.59 -11.70
CA HIS A 176 21.33 12.39 -12.76
C HIS A 176 19.89 12.49 -12.25
N PHE A 177 19.67 12.46 -10.94
CA PHE A 177 18.35 12.56 -10.34
C PHE A 177 17.98 14.02 -10.15
N HIS A 178 16.76 14.35 -10.56
CA HIS A 178 16.11 15.62 -10.26
C HIS A 178 14.66 15.29 -9.90
N TYR A 179 14.09 16.05 -8.97
CA TYR A 179 12.69 15.89 -8.62
C TYR A 179 11.77 16.17 -9.81
N TRP A 180 10.70 15.40 -9.93
CA TRP A 180 9.57 15.70 -10.80
C TRP A 180 8.27 15.62 -10.00
N HIS A 181 7.27 16.35 -10.48
CA HIS A 181 5.95 16.33 -9.86
C HIS A 181 5.23 15.03 -10.22
N PRO A 182 4.53 14.39 -9.26
CA PRO A 182 3.66 13.26 -9.55
C PRO A 182 2.56 13.66 -10.54
N PHE A 183 2.32 12.81 -11.51
CA PHE A 183 1.19 12.91 -12.41
C PHE A 183 -0.09 12.39 -11.75
N HIS A 184 -1.23 12.80 -12.31
CA HIS A 184 -2.47 12.08 -12.05
C HIS A 184 -2.32 10.60 -12.47
N VAL A 185 -2.84 9.67 -11.66
CA VAL A 185 -2.65 8.22 -11.82
C VAL A 185 -2.94 7.70 -13.24
N ASN A 186 -3.96 8.26 -13.90
CA ASN A 186 -4.32 7.86 -15.27
C ASN A 186 -3.27 8.25 -16.32
N ILE A 187 -2.58 9.37 -16.12
CA ILE A 187 -1.49 9.82 -16.99
C ILE A 187 -0.27 8.93 -16.73
N TYR A 188 0.07 8.73 -15.45
CA TYR A 188 1.15 7.83 -15.06
C TYR A 188 0.99 6.42 -15.65
N ARG A 189 -0.19 5.82 -15.54
CA ARG A 189 -0.47 4.48 -16.11
C ARG A 189 -0.18 4.40 -17.60
N LYS A 190 -0.49 5.45 -18.36
CA LYS A 190 -0.17 5.52 -19.80
C LYS A 190 1.33 5.69 -20.04
N ASN A 191 1.99 6.55 -19.26
CA ASN A 191 3.44 6.78 -19.36
C ASN A 191 4.23 5.51 -19.05
N VAL A 192 3.91 4.83 -17.96
CA VAL A 192 4.66 3.65 -17.54
C VAL A 192 4.42 2.44 -18.43
N HIS A 193 3.23 2.35 -19.06
CA HIS A 193 2.88 1.21 -19.90
C HIS A 193 3.81 1.04 -21.11
N VAL A 194 4.32 2.14 -21.70
CA VAL A 194 5.25 2.06 -22.84
C VAL A 194 6.64 1.57 -22.44
N HIS A 195 6.96 1.53 -21.14
CA HIS A 195 8.22 1.03 -20.60
C HIS A 195 8.14 -0.44 -20.15
N ILE A 196 7.00 -1.09 -20.35
CA ILE A 196 6.83 -2.52 -20.08
C ILE A 196 7.24 -3.29 -21.34
N ASN A 197 8.28 -4.11 -21.23
CA ASN A 197 8.77 -4.90 -22.34
C ASN A 197 7.75 -5.98 -22.71
N THR A 198 7.24 -5.90 -23.93
CA THR A 198 6.19 -6.77 -24.48
C THR A 198 6.68 -8.19 -24.80
N HIS A 199 7.99 -8.42 -24.83
CA HIS A 199 8.55 -9.74 -25.06
C HIS A 199 8.56 -10.60 -23.79
N TYR A 200 8.47 -9.98 -22.61
CA TYR A 200 8.36 -10.71 -21.36
C TYR A 200 6.89 -11.01 -21.04
N THR A 201 6.65 -12.10 -20.33
CA THR A 201 5.32 -12.40 -19.78
C THR A 201 5.30 -12.09 -18.29
N TYR A 202 4.29 -11.36 -17.82
CA TYR A 202 4.15 -11.00 -16.41
C TYR A 202 2.98 -11.77 -15.80
N LYS A 203 3.28 -12.81 -15.01
CA LYS A 203 2.25 -13.62 -14.38
C LYS A 203 1.90 -13.04 -13.02
N HIS A 204 0.61 -12.76 -12.82
CA HIS A 204 0.09 -12.35 -11.51
C HIS A 204 -0.15 -13.60 -10.67
N THR A 205 0.43 -13.65 -9.48
CA THR A 205 0.26 -14.76 -8.56
C THR A 205 0.01 -14.23 -7.16
N SER A 206 -0.65 -15.04 -6.34
CA SER A 206 -0.83 -14.78 -4.92
C SER A 206 0.12 -15.59 -4.04
N VAL A 207 0.94 -16.45 -4.65
CA VAL A 207 1.78 -17.41 -3.95
C VAL A 207 3.25 -17.03 -4.09
N ARG A 208 3.88 -16.75 -2.94
CA ARG A 208 5.31 -16.49 -2.83
C ARG A 208 6.06 -17.82 -2.83
N ARG A 209 7.12 -17.94 -3.64
CA ARG A 209 7.87 -19.20 -3.82
C ARG A 209 8.89 -19.45 -2.74
N SER A 210 9.69 -18.45 -2.39
CA SER A 210 10.84 -18.61 -1.52
C SER A 210 10.48 -18.32 -0.06
N THR A 211 10.55 -19.33 0.80
CA THR A 211 10.43 -19.15 2.26
C THR A 211 11.66 -18.45 2.83
N THR A 212 12.84 -18.68 2.27
CA THR A 212 14.09 -18.00 2.62
C THR A 212 13.98 -16.51 2.35
N ALA A 213 13.46 -16.11 1.18
CA ALA A 213 13.28 -14.70 0.84
C ALA A 213 12.32 -13.99 1.81
N VAL A 214 11.21 -14.65 2.18
CA VAL A 214 10.30 -14.16 3.22
C VAL A 214 11.03 -13.93 4.54
N ALA A 215 11.88 -14.88 4.95
CA ALA A 215 12.63 -14.79 6.20
C ALA A 215 13.67 -13.66 6.18
N ILE A 216 14.39 -13.50 5.06
CA ILE A 216 15.34 -12.39 4.85
C ILE A 216 14.61 -11.06 4.92
N HIS A 217 13.52 -10.90 4.15
CA HIS A 217 12.76 -9.67 4.07
C HIS A 217 12.19 -9.29 5.44
N ARG A 218 11.62 -10.24 6.18
CA ARG A 218 11.08 -10.00 7.53
C ARG A 218 12.11 -9.40 8.49
N LYS A 219 13.39 -9.79 8.38
CA LYS A 219 14.48 -9.29 9.24
C LYS A 219 14.99 -7.91 8.83
N THR A 220 14.88 -7.56 7.54
CA THR A 220 15.53 -6.38 6.95
C THR A 220 14.58 -5.26 6.52
N ARG A 221 13.27 -5.55 6.48
CA ARG A 221 12.23 -4.62 6.02
C ARG A 221 12.25 -3.27 6.73
N ARG A 222 12.15 -2.18 5.97
CA ARG A 222 11.87 -0.83 6.47
C ARG A 222 10.38 -0.48 6.27
N ASN A 223 9.74 0.05 7.30
CA ASN A 223 8.32 0.41 7.27
C ASN A 223 8.07 1.67 8.11
N ASP A 224 8.96 2.65 8.01
CA ASP A 224 8.99 3.79 8.91
C ASP A 224 7.80 4.73 8.61
N TYR A 225 7.51 4.95 7.33
CA TYR A 225 6.32 5.67 6.88
C TYR A 225 5.03 4.98 7.33
N GLY A 226 4.91 3.67 7.09
CA GLY A 226 3.69 2.93 7.41
C GLY A 226 3.40 2.85 8.91
N LYS A 227 4.44 2.88 9.76
CA LYS A 227 4.29 3.00 11.22
C LYS A 227 3.73 4.37 11.63
N LYS A 228 4.19 5.44 10.99
CA LYS A 228 3.73 6.81 11.28
C LYS A 228 2.33 7.09 10.74
N TYR A 229 1.99 6.55 9.57
CA TYR A 229 0.71 6.77 8.89
C TYR A 229 -0.06 5.46 8.67
N PRO A 230 -0.44 4.74 9.75
CA PRO A 230 -1.09 3.45 9.59
C PRO A 230 -2.42 3.56 8.86
N HIS A 231 -3.13 4.70 9.02
CA HIS A 231 -4.41 5.04 8.36
C HIS A 231 -4.32 5.14 6.83
N LYS A 232 -3.13 5.25 6.24
CA LYS A 232 -2.92 5.26 4.79
C LYS A 232 -2.59 3.87 4.22
N SER A 233 -2.60 2.81 5.02
CA SER A 233 -2.34 1.45 4.53
C SER A 233 -3.40 0.95 3.54
N TYR A 234 -3.03 0.05 2.65
CA TYR A 234 -3.91 -0.58 1.67
C TYR A 234 -5.15 -1.16 2.34
N LYS A 235 -4.95 -1.99 3.38
CA LYS A 235 -6.03 -2.62 4.15
C LYS A 235 -7.11 -1.63 4.57
N ILE A 236 -6.72 -0.40 4.89
CA ILE A 236 -7.62 0.66 5.33
C ILE A 236 -8.30 1.34 4.16
N ARG A 237 -7.53 1.68 3.13
CA ARG A 237 -8.03 2.34 1.92
C ARG A 237 -9.03 1.46 1.17
N THR A 238 -8.83 0.14 1.21
CA THR A 238 -9.63 -0.86 0.48
C THR A 238 -10.62 -1.63 1.35
N ALA A 239 -10.80 -1.28 2.64
CA ALA A 239 -11.84 -1.85 3.51
C ALA A 239 -13.28 -1.46 3.11
N GLY A 240 -13.51 -1.18 1.82
CA GLY A 240 -14.77 -0.78 1.25
C GLY A 240 -15.53 -1.92 0.59
N VAL A 241 -16.80 -2.06 0.93
CA VAL A 241 -17.74 -2.99 0.31
C VAL A 241 -18.74 -2.18 -0.52
N THR A 242 -18.78 -2.43 -1.83
CA THR A 242 -19.87 -1.95 -2.71
C THR A 242 -20.95 -3.03 -2.74
N LYS A 243 -22.17 -2.67 -2.32
CA LYS A 243 -23.34 -3.56 -2.41
C LYS A 243 -23.95 -3.48 -3.81
N ALA A 244 -24.65 -4.54 -4.25
CA ALA A 244 -25.37 -4.58 -5.52
C ALA A 244 -26.34 -3.39 -5.70
N ASN A 245 -26.91 -2.90 -4.60
CA ASN A 245 -27.75 -1.71 -4.58
C ASN A 245 -27.00 -0.36 -4.72
N GLY A 246 -25.70 -0.36 -5.08
CA GLY A 246 -24.86 0.83 -5.24
C GLY A 246 -24.40 1.49 -3.94
N THR A 247 -24.76 0.93 -2.77
CA THR A 247 -24.29 1.47 -1.47
C THR A 247 -22.84 1.07 -1.22
N GLN A 248 -21.97 2.05 -1.04
CA GLN A 248 -20.57 1.81 -0.65
C GLN A 248 -20.42 1.97 0.86
N LYS A 249 -19.95 0.94 1.55
CA LYS A 249 -19.60 0.98 2.97
C LYS A 249 -18.09 0.90 3.11
N ARG A 250 -17.50 1.59 4.09
CA ARG A 250 -16.08 1.47 4.45
C ARG A 250 -16.01 1.42 5.98
N ALA A 251 -15.24 0.51 6.55
CA ALA A 251 -15.05 0.46 8.01
C ALA A 251 -13.63 0.02 8.33
N VAL A 252 -13.00 0.72 9.26
CA VAL A 252 -11.58 0.62 9.54
C VAL A 252 -11.34 0.73 11.04
N GLN A 253 -10.42 -0.10 11.53
CA GLN A 253 -9.87 0.00 12.87
C GLN A 253 -8.36 -0.24 12.85
N VAL A 254 -7.60 0.59 13.57
CA VAL A 254 -6.14 0.56 13.66
C VAL A 254 -5.73 0.64 15.12
N LYS A 255 -4.80 -0.22 15.54
CA LYS A 255 -4.12 -0.09 16.82
C LYS A 255 -2.74 0.52 16.61
N SER A 256 -2.42 1.56 17.36
CA SER A 256 -1.14 2.25 17.37
C SER A 256 -0.19 1.61 18.38
N ALA A 257 1.12 1.80 18.18
CA ALA A 257 2.15 1.27 19.07
C ALA A 257 2.05 1.80 20.51
N ASN A 258 1.44 2.96 20.71
CA ASN A 258 1.15 3.56 22.01
C ASN A 258 -0.14 3.01 22.68
N GLY A 259 -0.75 1.96 22.14
CA GLY A 259 -1.96 1.33 22.68
C GLY A 259 -3.28 1.97 22.23
N ASN A 260 -3.25 3.15 21.62
CA ASN A 260 -4.46 3.83 21.14
C ASN A 260 -5.10 3.09 19.96
N THR A 261 -6.42 3.03 19.92
CA THR A 261 -7.20 2.44 18.83
C THR A 261 -7.99 3.51 18.09
N TYR A 262 -7.71 3.68 16.80
CA TYR A 262 -8.41 4.58 15.90
C TYR A 262 -9.41 3.80 15.08
N SER A 263 -10.62 4.32 14.91
CA SER A 263 -11.67 3.71 14.12
C SER A 263 -12.34 4.74 13.23
N ALA A 264 -12.69 4.35 12.02
CA ALA A 264 -13.47 5.18 11.12
C ALA A 264 -14.38 4.30 10.27
N ALA A 265 -15.62 4.72 10.09
CA ALA A 265 -16.52 4.06 9.14
C ALA A 265 -17.33 5.09 8.36
N GLY A 266 -17.71 4.73 7.14
CA GLY A 266 -18.44 5.57 6.24
C GLY A 266 -19.38 4.77 5.36
N VAL A 267 -20.52 5.37 5.01
CA VAL A 267 -21.47 4.82 4.05
C VAL A 267 -21.80 5.89 3.03
N ASN A 268 -21.63 5.61 1.75
CA ASN A 268 -22.18 6.39 0.65
C ASN A 268 -23.40 5.63 0.12
N LYS A 269 -24.56 6.27 0.14
CA LYS A 269 -25.77 5.74 -0.47
C LYS A 269 -25.89 6.21 -1.92
N PRO A 270 -26.57 5.46 -2.80
CA PRO A 270 -26.81 5.86 -4.20
C PRO A 270 -27.52 7.20 -4.31
N ASN A 271 -28.41 7.49 -3.35
CA ASN A 271 -29.15 8.74 -3.27
C ASN A 271 -28.29 9.96 -2.86
N GLY A 272 -26.96 9.89 -3.00
CA GLY A 272 -26.01 10.96 -2.66
C GLY A 272 -25.77 11.20 -1.16
N THR A 273 -26.47 10.49 -0.26
CA THR A 273 -26.29 10.65 1.19
C THR A 273 -24.97 10.01 1.65
N LYS A 274 -24.14 10.76 2.38
CA LYS A 274 -22.87 10.31 2.95
C LYS A 274 -22.95 10.30 4.47
N LYS A 275 -22.80 9.13 5.09
CA LYS A 275 -22.65 8.97 6.54
C LYS A 275 -21.19 8.71 6.90
N ARG A 276 -20.71 9.29 7.99
CA ARG A 276 -19.33 9.12 8.49
C ARG A 276 -19.38 8.96 10.00
N VAL A 277 -18.50 8.12 10.53
CA VAL A 277 -18.23 8.01 11.96
C VAL A 277 -16.73 7.86 12.13
N ALA A 278 -16.19 8.42 13.20
CA ALA A 278 -14.81 8.17 13.61
C ALA A 278 -14.75 8.09 15.14
N GLY A 279 -13.78 7.35 15.65
CA GLY A 279 -13.57 7.22 17.07
C GLY A 279 -12.11 6.97 17.41
N ILE A 280 -11.71 7.43 18.59
CA ILE A 280 -10.41 7.22 19.20
C ILE A 280 -10.67 6.63 20.58
N HIS A 281 -10.16 5.44 20.80
CA HIS A 281 -10.01 4.86 22.14
C HIS A 281 -8.56 5.05 22.55
N GLN A 282 -8.31 5.86 23.55
CA GLN A 282 -6.98 6.09 24.08
C GLN A 282 -6.60 4.98 25.07
N ALA A 283 -5.30 4.77 25.26
CA ALA A 283 -4.79 3.73 26.16
C ALA A 283 -5.11 4.00 27.64
N ASP A 284 -5.34 5.27 27.98
CA ASP A 284 -5.76 5.75 29.31
C ASP A 284 -7.24 5.47 29.62
N GLY A 285 -8.01 4.93 28.67
CA GLY A 285 -9.44 4.61 28.81
C GLY A 285 -10.38 5.68 28.23
N ASP A 286 -9.85 6.84 27.83
CA ASP A 286 -10.66 7.89 27.22
C ASP A 286 -11.18 7.48 25.84
N ASN A 287 -12.41 7.90 25.55
CA ASN A 287 -13.13 7.54 24.35
C ASN A 287 -13.75 8.76 23.67
N TYR A 288 -13.25 9.07 22.47
CA TYR A 288 -13.73 10.17 21.64
C TYR A 288 -14.45 9.59 20.42
N LYS A 289 -15.66 10.05 20.12
CA LYS A 289 -16.44 9.61 18.97
C LYS A 289 -17.06 10.79 18.26
N MET A 290 -17.10 10.75 16.94
CA MET A 290 -17.84 11.68 16.11
C MET A 290 -18.66 10.95 15.06
N ALA A 291 -19.85 11.45 14.77
CA ALA A 291 -20.73 10.96 13.73
C ALA A 291 -21.23 12.13 12.88
N GLY A 292 -21.38 11.92 11.58
CA GLY A 292 -21.86 12.93 10.65
C GLY A 292 -22.68 12.35 9.51
N ILE A 293 -23.64 13.12 9.03
CA ILE A 293 -24.47 12.82 7.86
C ILE A 293 -24.47 14.06 6.97
N ASN A 294 -24.08 13.89 5.71
CA ASN A 294 -24.24 14.88 4.65
C ASN A 294 -25.29 14.37 3.67
N LYS A 295 -26.28 15.19 3.36
CA LYS A 295 -27.30 14.90 2.36
C LYS A 295 -26.98 15.61 1.02
N PRO A 296 -27.64 15.22 -0.08
CA PRO A 296 -27.42 15.80 -1.41
C PRO A 296 -27.83 17.26 -1.50
N ASP A 297 -28.85 17.64 -0.74
CA ASP A 297 -29.37 19.01 -0.61
C ASP A 297 -28.41 19.98 0.12
N GLY A 298 -27.17 19.54 0.40
CA GLY A 298 -26.17 20.32 1.11
C GLY A 298 -26.31 20.30 2.64
N THR A 299 -27.39 19.73 3.19
CA THR A 299 -27.59 19.69 4.64
C THR A 299 -26.58 18.75 5.33
N LYS A 300 -26.04 19.21 6.46
CA LYS A 300 -25.06 18.48 7.27
C LYS A 300 -25.54 18.37 8.71
N LYS A 301 -25.43 17.17 9.30
CA LYS A 301 -25.62 16.93 10.73
C LYS A 301 -24.36 16.32 11.30
N ARG A 302 -23.91 16.78 12.46
CA ARG A 302 -22.75 16.22 13.18
C ARG A 302 -23.09 16.05 14.66
N VAL A 303 -22.51 15.03 15.27
CA VAL A 303 -22.60 14.72 16.70
C VAL A 303 -21.20 14.32 17.17
N VAL A 304 -20.80 14.80 18.34
CA VAL A 304 -19.54 14.42 18.99
C VAL A 304 -19.89 13.92 20.39
N ALA A 305 -19.22 12.86 20.83
CA ALA A 305 -19.34 12.28 22.15
C ALA A 305 -17.94 12.04 22.73
N VAL A 306 -17.76 12.38 23.99
CA VAL A 306 -16.52 12.17 24.74
C VAL A 306 -16.88 11.49 26.04
N ASN A 307 -16.28 10.34 26.29
CA ASN A 307 -16.34 9.63 27.56
C ASN A 307 -14.92 9.60 28.12
N LYS A 308 -14.70 10.27 29.25
CA LYS A 308 -13.43 10.21 29.96
C LYS A 308 -13.47 9.12 31.02
N ALA A 309 -12.34 8.45 31.24
CA ALA A 309 -12.17 7.47 32.30
C ALA A 309 -12.11 8.15 33.68
#